data_AF-A0A2S8BP08-F1
#
_entry.id   AF-A0A2S8BP08-F1
#
_cell.length_a   1.000
_cell.length_b   1.000
_cell.length_c   1.000
_cell.angle_alpha   90.00
_cell.angle_beta   90.00
_cell.angle_gamma   90.00
#
_symmetry.space_group_name_H-M   'P 1'
#
loop_
_entity.id
_entity.type
_entity.pdbx_description
1 polymer ?
#
loop_
_entity_poly.entity_id
_entity_poly.type
_entity_poly.pdbx_seq_one_letter_code
_entity_poly.pdbx_strand_id
1 'polypeptide(L)' 'MLGSYQTAEIDFTADQPGKSLFHCHKQSHMDFGFMALIDCS' A
#
# COMPACT_ATOMS: atom_id res chain seq x y z
N MET A 1 9.99 5.51 6.03
CA MET A 1 9.98 6.03 4.65
C MET A 1 11.10 5.35 3.91
N LEU A 2 10.81 4.74 2.76
CA LEU A 2 11.84 4.14 1.91
C LEU A 2 12.68 5.26 1.25
N GLY A 3 13.99 5.08 1.17
CA GLY A 3 14.89 6.01 0.46
C GLY A 3 14.88 5.81 -1.05
N SER A 4 15.53 6.71 -1.79
CA SER A 4 15.67 6.62 -3.24
C SER A 4 16.39 5.34 -3.65
N TYR A 5 15.87 4.64 -4.66
CA TYR A 5 16.39 3.37 -5.19
C TYR A 5 16.48 2.23 -4.15
N GLN A 6 15.75 2.34 -3.06
CA GLN A 6 15.58 1.25 -2.11
C GLN A 6 14.34 0.42 -2.46
N THR A 7 14.33 -0.83 -2.01
CA THR A 7 13.20 -1.75 -2.11
C THR A 7 12.91 -2.32 -0.73
N ALA A 8 11.63 -2.56 -0.45
CA ALA A 8 11.20 -3.35 0.69
C ALA A 8 10.26 -4.46 0.21
N GLU A 9 10.38 -5.61 0.87
CA GLU A 9 9.45 -6.73 0.74
C GLU A 9 8.57 -6.75 1.98
N ILE A 10 7.27 -7.01 1.79
CA ILE A 10 6.26 -6.98 2.85
C ILE A 10 5.43 -8.24 2.70
N ASP A 11 5.54 -9.13 3.68
CA ASP A 11 4.64 -10.25 3.86
C ASP A 11 3.53 -9.86 4.83
N PHE A 12 2.27 -9.99 4.39
CA PHE A 12 1.11 -9.73 5.25
C PHE A 12 0.04 -10.80 5.02
N THR A 13 -0.72 -11.09 6.09
CA THR A 13 -1.91 -11.95 6.00
C THR A 13 -3.14 -11.06 5.93
N ALA A 14 -3.95 -11.19 4.89
CA ALA A 14 -5.25 -10.53 4.80
C ALA A 14 -6.28 -11.35 5.61
N ASP A 15 -6.36 -11.10 6.92
CA ASP A 15 -7.24 -11.81 7.85
C ASP A 15 -8.60 -11.13 8.07
N GLN A 16 -8.83 -9.99 7.41
CA GLN A 16 -10.08 -9.25 7.43
C GLN A 16 -10.73 -9.18 6.04
N PRO A 17 -12.02 -9.57 5.93
CA PRO A 17 -12.74 -9.50 4.67
C PRO A 17 -12.97 -8.04 4.27
N GLY A 18 -12.92 -7.77 2.96
CA GLY A 18 -13.08 -6.45 2.38
C GLY A 18 -11.82 -5.95 1.65
N LYS A 19 -11.71 -4.62 1.52
CA LYS A 19 -10.64 -3.97 0.75
C LYS A 19 -9.60 -3.34 1.67
N SER A 20 -8.35 -3.75 1.50
CA SER A 20 -7.19 -3.16 2.18
C SER A 20 -6.53 -2.10 1.28
N LEU A 21 -6.31 -0.90 1.82
CA LEU A 21 -5.66 0.19 1.08
C LEU A 21 -4.13 0.05 1.13
N PHE A 22 -3.51 -0.10 -0.03
CA PHE A 22 -2.06 -0.03 -0.21
C PHE A 22 -1.68 1.33 -0.79
N HIS A 23 -0.92 2.13 -0.03
CA HIS A 23 -0.45 3.45 -0.46
C HIS A 23 0.83 3.85 0.28
N CYS A 24 1.57 4.85 -0.22
CA CYS A 24 2.67 5.46 0.54
C CYS A 24 2.13 6.40 1.63
N HIS A 25 2.83 6.53 2.77
CA HIS A 25 2.48 7.47 3.86
C HIS A 25 2.65 8.97 3.52
N LYS A 26 2.68 9.33 2.24
CA LYS A 26 2.66 10.70 1.73
C LYS A 26 1.35 10.93 1.02
N GLN A 27 0.52 11.79 1.60
CA GLN A 27 -0.81 12.11 1.05
C GLN A 27 -0.73 12.55 -0.42
N SER A 28 0.26 13.38 -0.77
CA SER A 28 0.45 13.81 -2.16
C SER A 28 0.63 12.65 -3.15
N HIS A 29 1.29 11.55 -2.75
CA HIS A 29 1.45 10.41 -3.63
C HIS A 29 0.11 9.69 -3.86
N MET A 30 -0.73 9.59 -2.82
CA MET A 30 -2.10 9.08 -2.95
C MET A 30 -2.95 9.99 -3.84
N ASP A 31 -2.88 11.31 -3.64
CA ASP A 31 -3.62 12.30 -4.42
C ASP A 31 -3.23 12.28 -5.91
N PHE A 32 -1.97 11.94 -6.22
CA PHE A 32 -1.47 11.74 -7.58
C PHE A 32 -1.60 10.29 -8.09
N GLY A 33 -2.36 9.44 -7.40
CA GLY A 33 -2.78 8.12 -7.89
C GLY A 33 -1.93 6.93 -7.46
N PHE A 34 -0.94 7.11 -6.57
CA PHE A 34 -0.18 6.01 -5.98
C PHE A 34 -0.99 5.34 -4.86
N MET A 35 -2.00 4.59 -5.25
CA MET A 35 -2.78 3.76 -4.34
C MET A 35 -3.37 2.55 -5.08
N ALA A 36 -3.54 1.46 -4.34
CA ALA A 36 -4.23 0.27 -4.80
C ALA A 36 -5.14 -0.27 -3.70
N LEU A 37 -6.22 -0.95 -4.09
CA LEU A 37 -7.05 -1.72 -3.18
C LEU A 37 -6.76 -3.20 -3.40
N ILE A 38 -6.45 -3.90 -2.32
CA ILE A 38 -6.27 -5.35 -2.30
C ILE A 38 -7.56 -5.95 -1.77
N ASP A 39 -8.17 -6.84 -2.55
CA ASP A 39 -9.44 -7.49 -2.20
C ASP A 39 -9.19 -8.80 -1.47
N CYS A 40 -9.77 -8.94 -0.28
CA CYS A 40 -9.83 -10.19 0.46
C CYS A 40 -11.31 -10.61 0.55
N SER A 41 -11.69 -11.55 -0.32
CA SER A 41 -13.05 -12.10 -0.43
C SER A 41 -13.19 -13.43 0.30
#